data_AF-A0A7C6IC31-F1
#
_entry.id   AF-A0A7C6IC31-F1
#
_cell.length_a   1.000
_cell.length_b   1.000
_cell.length_c   1.000
_cell.angle_alpha   90.00
_cell.angle_beta   90.00
_cell.angle_gamma   90.00
#
_symmetry.space_group_name_H-M   'P 1'
#
loop_
_entity.id
_entity.type
_entity.pdbx_description
1 polymer ?
#
loop_
_entity_poly.entity_id
_entity_poly.type
_entity_poly.pdbx_seq_one_letter_code
_entity_poly.pdbx_strand_id
1 'polypeptide(L)'
;DRHAGGHWVAVGGGGYDLDSTARAWTHLVATVAGDDVPPATRTPQGWLGDRGSATLSDGRSTELEAFEPGVPLHAWPDPPVVATSRKVFPHWGLDPW
;
A
#
# COMPACT_ATOMS: atom_id res chain seq x y z
N ASP A 1 -16.46 2.25 -13.58
CA ASP A 1 -17.79 2.37 -14.23
C ASP A 1 -18.97 1.92 -13.39
N ARG A 2 -19.00 0.68 -12.90
CA ARG A 2 -20.16 0.08 -12.21
C ARG A 2 -20.79 0.87 -11.05
N HIS A 3 -20.00 1.62 -10.27
CA HIS A 3 -20.48 2.25 -9.02
C HIS A 3 -20.35 3.79 -9.00
N ALA A 4 -19.40 4.35 -9.75
CA ALA A 4 -19.10 5.78 -9.74
C ALA A 4 -18.88 6.34 -11.16
N GLY A 5 -19.37 5.66 -12.20
CA GLY A 5 -19.23 6.14 -13.58
C GLY A 5 -17.80 6.29 -14.08
N GLY A 6 -16.85 5.59 -13.46
CA GLY A 6 -15.43 5.71 -13.80
C GLY A 6 -14.73 6.89 -13.14
N HIS A 7 -15.44 7.69 -12.35
CA HIS A 7 -14.85 8.77 -11.56
C HIS A 7 -14.24 8.22 -10.27
N TRP A 8 -13.02 8.65 -9.98
CA TRP A 8 -12.33 8.31 -8.76
C TRP A 8 -11.42 9.46 -8.36
N VAL A 9 -11.16 9.54 -7.06
CA VAL A 9 -10.19 10.45 -6.45
C VAL A 9 -9.26 9.58 -5.64
N ALA A 10 -7.96 9.64 -5.92
CA ALA A 10 -6.94 9.08 -5.04
C ALA A 10 -6.34 10.18 -4.19
N VAL A 11 -6.25 9.90 -2.89
CA VAL A 11 -5.56 10.74 -1.91
C VAL A 11 -4.41 9.93 -1.33
N GLY A 12 -3.31 10.61 -1.03
CA GLY A 12 -2.20 10.00 -0.32
C GLY A 12 -2.52 9.64 1.13
N GLY A 13 -1.59 8.95 1.76
CA GLY A 13 -1.64 8.57 3.17
C GLY A 13 -0.23 8.32 3.70
N GLY A 14 -0.09 7.33 4.59
CA GLY A 14 1.23 6.83 5.01
C GLY A 14 2.02 6.24 3.83
N GLY A 15 3.35 6.25 3.97
CA GLY A 15 4.30 5.84 2.93
C GLY A 15 5.70 6.12 3.46
N TYR A 16 6.23 5.17 4.23
CA TYR A 16 7.41 5.39 5.08
C TYR A 16 8.68 4.74 4.54
N ASP A 17 8.54 3.96 3.48
CA ASP A 17 9.65 3.46 2.70
C ASP A 17 9.65 4.18 1.35
N LEU A 18 10.76 4.86 1.05
CA LEU A 18 10.88 5.74 -0.10
C LEU A 18 10.74 4.96 -1.43
N ASP A 19 11.23 3.72 -1.47
CA ASP A 19 11.21 2.88 -2.66
C ASP A 19 9.83 2.37 -3.03
N SER A 20 9.19 1.66 -2.13
CA SER A 20 7.82 1.20 -2.33
C SER A 20 6.87 2.37 -2.61
N THR A 21 7.02 3.50 -1.90
CA THR A 21 6.17 4.68 -2.11
C THR A 21 6.36 5.25 -3.52
N ALA A 22 7.60 5.46 -3.97
CA ALA A 22 7.86 6.01 -5.29
C ALA A 22 7.32 5.11 -6.42
N ARG A 23 7.52 3.79 -6.30
CA ARG A 23 7.02 2.82 -7.30
C ARG A 23 5.50 2.74 -7.32
N ALA A 24 4.85 2.67 -6.17
CA ALA A 24 3.39 2.65 -6.07
C ALA A 24 2.75 3.90 -6.68
N TRP A 25 3.30 5.09 -6.40
CA TRP A 25 2.81 6.34 -6.98
C TRP A 25 3.06 6.44 -8.48
N THR A 26 4.15 5.86 -8.99
CA THR A 26 4.41 5.80 -10.44
C THR A 26 3.29 5.06 -11.17
N HIS A 27 2.90 3.88 -10.66
CA HIS A 27 1.77 3.11 -11.21
C HIS A 27 0.45 3.86 -11.10
N LEU A 28 0.18 4.49 -9.93
CA LEU A 28 -1.04 5.26 -9.73
C LEU A 28 -1.19 6.38 -10.75
N VAL A 29 -0.12 7.16 -10.97
CA VAL A 29 -0.12 8.27 -11.94
C VAL A 29 -0.33 7.77 -13.37
N ALA A 30 0.29 6.65 -13.75
CA ALA A 30 0.05 6.04 -15.06
C ALA A 30 -1.42 5.63 -15.21
N THR A 31 -2.01 4.99 -14.20
CA THR A 31 -3.44 4.62 -14.21
C THR A 31 -4.35 5.84 -14.32
N VAL A 32 -4.05 6.95 -13.64
CA VAL A 32 -4.78 8.23 -13.81
C VAL A 32 -4.69 8.74 -15.25
N ALA A 33 -3.51 8.62 -15.86
CA ALA A 33 -3.27 9.05 -17.24
C ALA A 33 -3.94 8.14 -18.29
N GLY A 34 -4.51 7.00 -17.87
CA GLY A 34 -5.04 5.98 -18.78
C GLY A 34 -3.98 5.10 -19.42
N ASP A 35 -2.77 5.12 -18.88
CA ASP A 35 -1.63 4.27 -19.28
C ASP A 35 -1.45 3.11 -18.30
N ASP A 36 -0.73 2.08 -18.75
CA ASP A 36 -0.32 0.95 -17.92
C ASP A 36 1.20 0.80 -17.94
N VAL A 37 1.79 0.50 -16.78
CA VAL A 37 3.23 0.36 -16.61
C VAL A 37 3.53 -1.09 -16.25
N PRO A 38 4.22 -1.85 -17.12
CA PRO A 38 4.53 -3.24 -16.84
C PRO A 38 5.28 -3.38 -15.50
N PRO A 39 4.91 -4.32 -14.61
CA PRO A 39 5.57 -4.50 -13.31
C PRO A 39 7.07 -4.78 -13.39
N ALA A 40 7.53 -5.37 -14.50
CA ALA A 40 8.93 -5.65 -14.80
C ALA A 40 9.70 -4.44 -15.38
N THR A 41 9.05 -3.28 -15.55
CA THR A 41 9.70 -2.06 -16.02
C THR A 41 10.85 -1.70 -15.09
N ARG A 42 12.03 -1.43 -15.66
CA ARG A 42 13.23 -1.09 -14.90
C ARG A 42 13.05 0.27 -14.22
N THR A 43 13.45 0.38 -12.96
CA THR A 43 13.61 1.69 -12.32
C THR A 43 14.73 2.47 -12.99
N PRO A 44 14.72 3.82 -12.94
CA PRO A 44 15.82 4.63 -13.44
C PRO A 44 17.17 4.23 -12.83
N GLN A 45 18.23 4.29 -13.62
CA GLN A 45 19.56 3.94 -13.14
C GLN A 45 19.97 4.86 -11.99
N GLY A 46 20.41 4.27 -10.87
CA GLY A 46 20.93 5.02 -9.72
C GLY A 46 19.87 5.75 -8.89
N TRP A 47 18.57 5.48 -9.10
CA TRP A 47 17.50 6.24 -8.46
C TRP A 47 17.57 6.22 -6.91
N LEU A 48 18.07 5.14 -6.30
CA LEU A 48 18.53 5.10 -4.88
C LEU A 48 19.87 4.36 -4.67
N GLY A 49 20.70 4.29 -5.72
CA GLY A 49 21.88 3.42 -5.70
C GLY A 49 21.50 1.97 -5.38
N ASP A 50 22.27 1.33 -4.49
CA ASP A 50 22.10 -0.09 -4.13
C ASP A 50 20.85 -0.39 -3.30
N ARG A 51 20.17 0.65 -2.77
CA ARG A 51 18.98 0.50 -1.94
C ARG A 51 17.68 0.49 -2.74
N GLY A 52 17.75 0.78 -4.03
CA GLY A 52 16.57 0.84 -4.87
C GLY A 52 16.20 -0.50 -5.47
N SER A 53 14.91 -0.82 -5.52
CA SER A 53 14.40 -1.93 -6.34
C SER A 53 14.85 -1.78 -7.79
N ALA A 54 15.11 -2.91 -8.46
CA ALA A 54 15.54 -2.92 -9.87
C ALA A 54 14.38 -2.71 -10.86
N THR A 55 13.15 -2.98 -10.42
CA THR A 55 11.92 -2.92 -11.19
C THR A 55 10.83 -2.15 -10.46
N LEU A 56 9.82 -1.68 -11.18
CA LEU A 56 8.67 -0.96 -10.62
C LEU A 56 7.71 -1.85 -9.82
N SER A 57 8.07 -3.09 -9.51
CA SER A 57 7.34 -3.99 -8.61
C SER A 57 8.30 -4.92 -7.86
N ASP A 58 7.76 -5.64 -6.87
CA ASP A 58 8.47 -6.65 -6.10
C ASP A 58 8.37 -8.06 -6.73
N GLY A 59 7.85 -8.18 -7.95
CA GLY A 59 7.65 -9.46 -8.63
C GLY A 59 6.61 -10.37 -7.97
N ARG A 60 5.72 -9.81 -7.14
CA ARG A 60 4.64 -10.52 -6.45
C ARG A 60 3.35 -10.46 -7.28
N SER A 61 2.48 -11.44 -7.09
CA SER A 61 1.13 -11.40 -7.67
C SER A 61 0.36 -10.20 -7.13
N THR A 62 -0.39 -9.54 -8.02
CA THR A 62 -1.35 -8.46 -7.69
C THR A 62 -2.77 -8.98 -7.51
N GLU A 63 -2.98 -10.30 -7.60
CA GLU A 63 -4.28 -10.90 -7.33
C GLU A 63 -4.65 -10.70 -5.86
N LEU A 64 -5.80 -10.06 -5.64
CA LEU A 64 -6.37 -9.92 -4.31
C LEU A 64 -7.14 -11.20 -4.01
N GLU A 65 -6.76 -11.88 -2.92
CA GLU A 65 -7.56 -12.97 -2.40
C GLU A 65 -8.93 -12.45 -1.96
N ALA A 66 -9.95 -13.32 -2.06
CA ALA A 66 -11.27 -12.98 -1.58
C ALA A 66 -11.22 -12.68 -0.08
N PHE A 67 -11.77 -11.54 0.33
CA PHE A 67 -11.86 -11.21 1.74
C PHE A 67 -12.78 -12.21 2.46
N GLU A 68 -12.21 -12.97 3.39
CA GLU A 68 -12.96 -13.88 4.26
C GLU A 68 -13.04 -13.32 5.69
N PRO A 69 -14.26 -12.96 6.17
CA PRO A 69 -14.45 -12.57 7.55
C PRO A 69 -14.04 -13.70 8.50
N GLY A 70 -13.07 -13.45 9.38
CA GLY A 70 -12.61 -14.41 10.39
C GLY A 70 -11.22 -15.00 10.15
N VAL A 71 -10.62 -14.77 8.98
CA VAL A 71 -9.20 -15.09 8.74
C VAL A 71 -8.35 -13.90 9.20
N PRO A 72 -7.45 -14.05 10.19
CA PRO A 72 -6.57 -12.98 10.60
C PRO A 72 -5.65 -12.57 9.45
N LEU A 73 -5.75 -11.32 8.98
CA LEU A 73 -4.87 -10.78 7.93
C LEU A 73 -3.40 -10.72 8.40
N HIS A 74 -3.18 -10.52 9.70
CA HIS A 74 -1.88 -10.51 10.33
C HIS A 74 -1.93 -11.21 11.69
N ALA A 75 -0.89 -11.98 12.00
CA ALA A 75 -0.81 -12.73 13.27
C ALA A 75 -0.49 -11.83 14.49
N TRP A 76 0.05 -10.62 14.25
CA TRP A 76 0.47 -9.69 15.29
C TRP A 76 0.04 -8.25 14.94
N PRO A 77 -0.36 -7.43 15.92
CA PRO A 77 -0.70 -6.04 15.68
C PRO A 77 0.55 -5.22 15.37
N ASP A 78 0.48 -4.40 14.31
CA ASP A 78 1.58 -3.51 13.95
C ASP A 78 1.81 -2.43 15.01
N PRO A 79 3.03 -1.86 15.12
CA PRO A 79 3.34 -0.83 16.11
C PRO A 79 2.37 0.37 16.14
N PRO A 80 1.86 0.90 15.00
CA PRO A 80 0.85 1.95 15.02
C PRO A 80 -0.49 1.49 15.60
N VAL A 81 -0.89 0.24 15.39
CA VAL A 81 -2.12 -0.34 15.97
C VAL A 81 -1.96 -0.45 17.49
N VAL A 82 -0.81 -0.94 17.96
CA VAL A 82 -0.48 -1.01 19.40
C VAL A 82 -0.42 0.39 20.04
N ALA A 83 0.20 1.36 19.36
CA ALA A 83 0.27 2.72 19.88
C ALA A 83 -1.12 3.38 19.95
N THR A 84 -1.95 3.15 18.94
CA THR A 84 -3.34 3.65 18.88
C THR A 84 -4.19 2.99 19.96
N SER A 85 -4.11 1.67 20.13
CA SER A 85 -4.91 0.94 21.13
C SER A 85 -4.64 1.47 22.54
N ARG A 86 -3.36 1.63 22.91
CA ARG A 86 -2.96 2.18 24.22
C ARG A 86 -3.50 3.58 24.50
N LYS A 87 -3.70 4.40 23.47
CA LYS A 87 -4.24 5.76 23.61
C LYS A 87 -5.76 5.81 23.58
N VAL A 88 -6.41 4.97 22.78
CA VAL A 88 -7.85 5.09 22.50
C VAL A 88 -8.66 4.14 23.38
N PHE A 89 -8.26 2.89 23.50
CA PHE A 89 -9.08 1.82 24.09
C PHE A 89 -9.47 2.04 25.56
N PRO A 90 -8.59 2.59 26.42
CA PRO A 90 -8.97 2.89 27.81
C PRO A 90 -10.17 3.84 27.93
N HIS A 91 -10.40 4.72 26.96
CA HIS A 91 -11.56 5.63 26.95
C HIS A 91 -12.90 4.91 26.70
N TRP A 92 -12.86 3.65 26.25
CA TRP A 92 -14.03 2.83 25.92
C TRP A 92 -14.14 1.58 26.81
N GLY A 93 -13.28 1.44 27.83
CA GLY A 93 -13.24 0.25 28.68
C GLY A 93 -12.76 -1.02 27.97
N LEU A 94 -11.99 -0.87 26.89
CA LEU A 94 -11.40 -1.97 26.12
C LEU A 94 -9.95 -2.22 26.56
N ASP A 95 -9.52 -3.48 26.52
CA ASP A 95 -8.14 -3.86 26.81
C ASP A 95 -7.23 -3.53 25.61
N PRO A 96 -6.18 -2.71 25.78
CA PRO A 96 -5.25 -2.42 24.71
C PRO A 96 -4.41 -3.66 24.36
N TRP A 97 -4.06 -3.76 23.08
CA TRP A 97 -3.06 -4.72 22.57
C TRP A 97 -1.70 -4.59 23.27
#